data_AF-J8AKW5-F1
#
_entry.id   AF-J8AKW5-F1
#
_cell.length_a   1.000
_cell.length_b   1.000
_cell.length_c   1.000
_cell.angle_alpha   90.00
_cell.angle_beta   90.00
_cell.angle_gamma   90.00
#
_symmetry.space_group_name_H-M   'P 1'
#
loop_
_entity.id
_entity.type
_entity.pdbx_description
1 polymer ?
#
loop_
_entity_poly.entity_id
_entity_poly.type
_entity_poly.pdbx_seq_one_letter_code
_entity_poly.pdbx_strand_id
1 'polypeptide(L)' 'MLVQAIQRGKIIMEYQYEVEQTKEEFMHEDQWADSLIKWLFIFLIIVGIPYTAYVVVQFILSF' A
#
# COMPACT_ATOMS: atom_id res chain seq x y z
N MET A 1 -6.41 23.40 -41.02
CA MET A 1 -6.69 21.96 -40.80
C MET A 1 -5.50 21.20 -40.22
N LEU A 2 -4.30 21.28 -40.82
CA LEU A 2 -3.11 20.51 -40.39
C LEU A 2 -2.60 20.89 -38.98
N VAL A 3 -2.58 22.19 -38.64
CA VAL A 3 -2.18 22.69 -37.32
C VAL A 3 -3.11 22.23 -36.19
N GLN A 4 -4.42 22.16 -36.45
CA GLN A 4 -5.40 21.68 -35.48
C GLN A 4 -5.27 20.18 -35.21
N ALA A 5 -4.92 19.38 -36.22
CA ALA A 5 -4.66 17.95 -36.05
C ALA A 5 -3.42 17.70 -35.19
N ILE A 6 -2.34 18.47 -35.40
CA ILE A 6 -1.11 18.37 -34.59
C ILE A 6 -1.38 18.78 -33.14
N GLN A 7 -2.13 19.86 -32.90
CA GLN A 7 -2.49 20.26 -31.54
C GLN A 7 -3.35 19.22 -30.82
N ARG A 8 -4.34 18.62 -31.50
CA ARG A 8 -5.15 17.56 -30.91
C ARG A 8 -4.33 16.32 -30.57
N GLY A 9 -3.41 15.92 -31.44
CA GLY A 9 -2.51 14.79 -31.18
C GLY A 9 -1.61 15.02 -29.96
N LYS A 10 -1.11 16.25 -29.77
CA LYS A 10 -0.29 16.61 -28.60
C LYS A 10 -1.08 16.53 -27.29
N ILE A 11 -2.31 17.05 -27.26
CA ILE A 11 -3.19 16.99 -26.08
C ILE A 11 -3.55 15.53 -25.73
N ILE A 12 -3.78 14.69 -26.74
CA ILE A 12 -4.08 13.26 -26.53
C ILE A 12 -2.87 12.54 -25.93
N MET A 13 -1.65 12.80 -26.42
CA MET A 13 -0.43 12.18 -25.87
C MET A 13 -0.15 12.65 -24.45
N GLU A 14 -0.33 13.93 -24.16
CA GLU A 14 -0.14 14.51 -22.82
C GLU A 14 -1.15 13.93 -21.81
N TYR A 15 -2.42 13.80 -22.20
CA TYR A 15 -3.44 13.18 -21.37
C TYR A 15 -3.20 11.68 -21.12
N GLN A 16 -2.73 10.94 -22.13
CA GLN A 16 -2.37 9.53 -21.96
C GLN A 16 -1.20 9.37 -20.98
N TYR A 17 -0.19 10.24 -21.06
CA TYR A 17 0.96 10.23 -20.17
C TYR A 17 0.58 10.53 -18.71
N GLU A 18 -0.25 11.54 -18.46
CA GLU A 18 -0.73 11.86 -17.11
C GLU A 18 -1.55 10.71 -16.49
N VAL A 19 -2.39 10.04 -17.30
CA VAL A 19 -3.18 8.89 -16.85
C VAL A 19 -2.28 7.70 -16.52
N GLU A 20 -1.25 7.45 -17.31
CA GLU A 20 -0.31 6.34 -17.10
C GLU A 20 0.57 6.57 -15.86
N GLN A 21 1.06 7.81 -15.67
CA GLN A 21 1.81 8.19 -14.47
C GLN A 21 0.96 8.06 -13.19
N THR A 22 -0.30 8.53 -13.24
CA THR A 22 -1.22 8.41 -12.10
C THR A 22 -1.46 6.94 -11.76
N LYS A 23 -1.61 6.07 -12.77
CA LYS A 23 -1.84 4.64 -12.56
C LYS A 23 -0.62 3.92 -11.96
N GLU A 24 0.59 4.29 -12.37
CA GLU A 24 1.83 3.76 -11.77
C GLU A 24 2.00 4.21 -10.32
N GLU A 25 1.75 5.50 -10.02
CA GLU A 25 1.78 6.03 -8.64
C GLU A 25 0.77 5.32 -7.72
N PHE A 26 -0.47 5.10 -8.19
CA PHE A 26 -1.48 4.35 -7.45
C PHE A 26 -1.07 2.88 -7.19
N MET A 27 -0.44 2.21 -8.17
CA MET A 27 0.02 0.83 -7.98
C MET A 27 1.17 0.73 -6.97
N HIS A 28 2.04 1.74 -6.91
CA HIS A 28 3.14 1.76 -5.94
C HIS A 28 2.68 2.04 -4.51
N GLU A 29 1.70 2.94 -4.32
CA GLU A 29 1.12 3.20 -2.99
C GLU A 29 0.40 1.97 -2.43
N ASP A 30 -0.35 1.24 -3.26
CA ASP A 30 -1.06 0.03 -2.85
C ASP A 30 -0.08 -1.07 -2.39
N GLN A 31 1.02 -1.24 -3.13
CA GLN A 31 2.07 -2.20 -2.78
C GLN A 31 2.81 -1.82 -1.49
N TRP A 32 2.99 -0.53 -1.22
CA TRP A 32 3.59 -0.03 0.01
C TRP A 32 2.68 -0.26 1.22
N ALA A 33 1.39 0.03 1.09
CA ALA A 33 0.40 -0.21 2.14
C ALA A 33 0.31 -1.70 2.50
N ASP A 34 0.28 -2.58 1.49
CA ASP A 34 0.27 -4.03 1.68
C ASP A 34 1.51 -4.55 2.43
N SER A 35 2.68 -3.99 2.13
CA SER A 35 3.94 -4.33 2.80
C SER A 35 3.91 -3.90 4.27
N LEU A 36 3.45 -2.68 4.56
CA LEU A 36 3.33 -2.17 5.93
C LEU A 36 2.38 -3.00 6.78
N ILE A 37 1.20 -3.35 6.23
CA ILE A 37 0.20 -4.14 6.95
C ILE A 37 0.78 -5.53 7.28
N LYS A 38 1.48 -6.18 6.34
CA LYS A 38 2.15 -7.46 6.60
C LYS A 38 3.18 -7.35 7.72
N TRP A 39 4.01 -6.32 7.72
CA TRP A 39 4.98 -6.08 8.78
C TRP A 39 4.34 -5.84 10.15
N LEU A 40 3.24 -5.09 10.18
CA LEU A 40 2.47 -4.85 11.40
C LEU A 40 1.95 -6.17 11.98
N PHE A 41 1.36 -7.05 11.15
CA PHE A 41 0.88 -8.35 11.61
C PHE A 41 2.00 -9.23 12.15
N ILE A 42 3.14 -9.29 11.46
CA ILE A 42 4.31 -10.06 11.92
C ILE A 42 4.79 -9.53 13.28
N PHE A 43 4.89 -8.21 13.43
CA PHE A 43 5.28 -7.58 14.69
C PHE A 43 4.30 -7.91 15.83
N LEU A 44 3.00 -7.79 15.58
CA LEU A 44 1.96 -8.09 16.56
C LEU A 44 1.93 -9.57 16.95
N ILE A 45 2.23 -10.48 16.04
CA ILE A 45 2.31 -11.91 16.33
C ILE A 45 3.52 -12.21 17.21
N ILE A 46 4.69 -11.69 16.84
CA ILE A 46 5.95 -11.93 17.57
C ILE A 46 5.91 -11.34 18.97
N VAL A 47 5.32 -10.15 19.16
CA VAL A 47 5.24 -9.50 20.47
C VAL A 47 3.99 -9.93 21.24
N GLY A 48 2.87 -10.00 20.56
CA GLY A 48 1.56 -10.24 21.16
C GLY A 48 1.36 -11.67 21.64
N ILE A 49 1.83 -12.68 20.90
CA ILE A 49 1.67 -14.09 21.35
C ILE A 49 2.45 -14.35 22.64
N PRO A 50 3.75 -14.03 22.74
CA PRO A 50 4.50 -14.24 23.98
C PRO A 50 3.93 -13.45 25.16
N TYR A 51 3.50 -12.20 24.92
CA TYR A 51 2.89 -11.38 25.96
C TYR A 51 1.57 -11.97 26.45
N THR A 52 0.69 -12.38 25.53
CA THR A 52 -0.59 -12.99 25.87
C THR A 52 -0.38 -14.32 26.61
N ALA A 53 0.56 -15.16 26.15
CA ALA A 53 0.91 -16.39 26.84
C ALA A 53 1.43 -16.12 28.25
N TYR A 54 2.29 -15.12 28.43
CA TYR A 54 2.80 -14.72 29.75
C TYR A 54 1.67 -14.31 30.71
N VAL A 55 0.75 -13.45 30.26
CA VAL A 55 -0.39 -13.01 31.07
C VAL A 55 -1.30 -14.19 31.44
N VAL A 56 -1.58 -15.08 30.49
CA VAL A 56 -2.42 -16.27 30.74
C VAL A 56 -1.76 -17.22 31.74
N VAL A 57 -0.45 -17.47 31.61
CA VAL A 57 0.30 -18.30 32.56
C VAL A 57 0.30 -17.66 33.95
N GLN A 58 0.55 -16.36 34.05
CA GLN A 58 0.47 -15.65 35.33
C GLN A 58 -0.92 -15.72 35.95
N PHE A 59 -1.97 -15.57 35.15
CA PHE A 59 -3.35 -15.67 35.61
C PHE A 59 -3.64 -17.05 36.21
N ILE A 60 -3.26 -18.13 35.50
CA ILE A 60 -3.45 -19.51 35.97
C ILE A 60 -2.66 -19.79 37.25
N LEU A 61 -1.42 -19.30 37.36
CA LEU A 61 -0.57 -19.50 38.52
C LEU A 61 -0.89 -18.57 39.71
N SER A 62 -1.71 -17.54 39.50
CA SER A 62 -2.17 -16.64 40.58
C SER A 62 -3.37 -17.16 41.36
N PHE A 63 -3.98 -18.25 40.89
CA PHE A 63 -5.05 -19.01 41.55
C PHE A 63 -4.46 -20.12 42.43
#